data_AF-A0A961I3X8-F1
#
_entry.id   AF-A0A961I3X8-F1
#
_cell.length_a   1.000
_cell.length_b   1.000
_cell.length_c   1.000
_cell.angle_alpha   90.00
_cell.angle_beta   90.00
_cell.angle_gamma   90.00
#
_symmetry.space_group_name_H-M   'P 1'
#
loop_
_entity.id
_entity.type
_entity.pdbx_description
1 polymer ?
#
loop_
_entity_poly.entity_id
_entity_poly.type
_entity_poly.pdbx_seq_one_letter_code
_entity_poly.pdbx_strand_id
1 'polypeptide(L)'
;MEDILIYIRWAHLISATSWYGEVVVINFILIPVASRLEGTLRSVYITTLFPRIFRLASVLSLTAVSTGLVLLYFRVNGNFLILLDSLAGRALAIGATLGILLTLFHFFMENRMAEKIGIVIRSGKPATNTNADHNAAGGTHLEDIHTRLKIVPRIGLLVITTIFICMMIGVRGL
;
A
#
# COMPACT_ATOMS: atom_id res chain seq x y z
N MET A 1 -8.15 19.45 23.41
CA MET A 1 -8.31 18.47 22.31
C MET A 1 -7.80 19.01 20.97
N GLU A 2 -7.86 20.31 20.72
CA GLU A 2 -7.34 20.88 19.48
C GLU A 2 -5.84 20.62 19.28
N ASP A 3 -5.06 20.65 20.37
CA ASP A 3 -3.61 20.36 20.34
C ASP A 3 -3.29 18.91 19.93
N ILE A 4 -4.15 17.93 20.23
CA ILE A 4 -3.88 16.54 19.78
C ILE A 4 -4.24 16.37 18.29
N LEU A 5 -5.24 17.10 17.80
CA LEU A 5 -5.67 17.02 16.42
C LEU A 5 -4.62 17.59 15.46
N ILE A 6 -3.84 18.60 15.87
CA ILE A 6 -2.75 19.11 15.01
C ILE A 6 -1.67 18.05 14.78
N TYR A 7 -1.28 17.29 15.81
CA TYR A 7 -0.32 16.19 15.65
C TYR A 7 -0.87 15.07 14.76
N ILE A 8 -2.16 14.74 14.89
CA ILE A 8 -2.82 13.73 14.04
C ILE A 8 -2.87 14.20 12.57
N ARG A 9 -3.13 15.49 12.32
CA ARG A 9 -3.08 16.07 10.97
C ARG A 9 -1.69 15.95 10.35
N TRP A 10 -0.65 16.27 11.11
CA TRP A 10 0.72 16.12 10.63
C TRP A 10 1.07 14.66 10.36
N ALA A 11 0.72 13.75 11.27
CA ALA A 11 0.94 12.31 11.07
C ALA A 11 0.21 11.81 9.81
N HIS A 12 -1.03 12.21 9.60
CA HIS A 12 -1.80 11.89 8.39
C HIS A 12 -1.13 12.42 7.13
N LEU A 13 -0.76 13.71 7.12
CA LEU A 13 -0.14 14.34 5.95
C LEU A 13 1.20 13.68 5.59
N ILE A 14 2.07 13.49 6.59
CA ILE A 14 3.40 12.90 6.38
C ILE A 14 3.30 11.46 5.91
N SER A 15 2.44 10.65 6.54
CA SER A 15 2.26 9.25 6.15
C SER A 15 1.63 9.12 4.76
N ALA A 16 0.60 9.92 4.45
CA ALA A 16 -0.05 9.91 3.13
C ALA A 16 0.92 10.35 2.02
N THR A 17 1.67 11.43 2.22
CA THR A 17 2.64 11.94 1.22
C THR A 17 3.82 10.99 1.05
N SER A 18 4.31 10.38 2.13
CA SER A 18 5.36 9.36 2.06
C SER A 18 4.88 8.13 1.31
N TRP A 19 3.65 7.67 1.58
CA TRP A 19 3.05 6.53 0.88
C TRP A 19 2.88 6.80 -0.62
N TYR A 20 2.38 7.99 -0.97
CA TYR A 20 2.29 8.42 -2.36
C TYR A 20 3.67 8.45 -3.05
N GLY A 21 4.66 9.07 -2.40
CA GLY A 21 6.03 9.15 -2.91
C GLY A 21 6.66 7.77 -3.11
N GLU A 22 6.43 6.83 -2.19
CA GLU A 22 6.85 5.44 -2.33
C GLU A 22 6.27 4.79 -3.59
N VAL A 23 4.95 4.91 -3.82
CA VAL A 23 4.29 4.33 -5.01
C VAL A 23 4.84 4.94 -6.30
N VAL A 24 5.13 6.24 -6.31
CA VAL A 24 5.80 6.92 -7.43
C VAL A 24 7.19 6.32 -7.68
N VAL A 25 8.02 6.20 -6.63
CA VAL A 25 9.37 5.61 -6.75
C VAL A 25 9.31 4.17 -7.26
N ILE A 26 8.36 3.36 -6.79
CA ILE A 26 8.16 2.00 -7.28
C ILE A 26 7.89 2.01 -8.79
N ASN A 27 6.95 2.83 -9.25
CA ASN A 27 6.51 2.85 -10.64
C ASN A 27 7.56 3.37 -11.61
N PHE A 28 8.28 4.43 -11.24
CA PHE A 28 9.16 5.15 -12.14
C PHE A 28 10.65 4.80 -12.00
N ILE A 29 11.04 4.19 -10.88
CA ILE A 29 12.45 3.83 -10.63
C ILE A 29 12.59 2.32 -10.49
N LEU A 30 11.92 1.71 -9.51
CA LEU A 30 12.22 0.34 -9.12
C LEU A 30 11.73 -0.69 -10.14
N ILE A 31 10.51 -0.54 -10.68
CA ILE A 31 9.99 -1.43 -11.72
C ILE A 31 10.83 -1.35 -13.00
N PRO A 32 11.17 -0.15 -13.54
CA PRO A 32 12.07 -0.05 -14.68
C PRO A 32 13.43 -0.70 -14.43
N VAL A 33 14.04 -0.50 -13.26
CA VAL A 33 15.32 -1.15 -12.90
C VAL A 33 15.16 -2.67 -12.87
N ALA A 34 14.14 -3.20 -12.20
CA ALA A 34 13.88 -4.64 -12.13
C ALA A 34 13.70 -5.28 -13.51
N SER A 35 13.04 -4.56 -14.44
CA SER A 35 12.81 -5.04 -15.81
C SER A 35 14.07 -5.14 -16.66
N ARG A 36 15.14 -4.42 -16.30
CA ARG A 36 16.43 -4.43 -17.00
C ARG A 36 17.42 -5.46 -16.44
N LEU A 37 17.22 -5.92 -15.20
CA LEU A 37 18.04 -7.00 -14.62
C LEU A 37 17.66 -8.34 -15.24
N GLU A 38 18.58 -9.30 -15.31
CA GLU A 38 18.29 -10.65 -15.84
C GLU A 38 18.73 -11.75 -14.85
N GLY A 39 18.19 -12.96 -15.03
CA GLY A 39 18.58 -14.15 -14.29
C GLY A 39 18.52 -14.02 -12.76
N THR A 40 19.59 -14.43 -12.10
CA THR A 40 19.72 -14.47 -10.63
C THR A 40 19.66 -13.08 -9.99
N LEU A 41 20.23 -12.07 -10.63
CA LEU A 41 20.23 -10.69 -10.12
C LEU A 41 18.81 -10.12 -10.01
N ARG A 42 17.96 -10.39 -11.01
CA ARG A 42 16.54 -10.00 -10.97
C ARG A 42 15.81 -10.70 -9.82
N SER A 43 16.05 -12.00 -9.64
CA SER A 43 15.42 -12.79 -8.57
C SER A 43 15.80 -12.26 -7.18
N VAL A 44 17.10 -12.03 -6.93
CA VAL A 44 17.59 -11.48 -5.65
C VAL A 44 17.03 -10.09 -5.40
N TYR A 45 16.99 -9.23 -6.43
CA TYR A 45 16.41 -7.90 -6.33
C TYR A 45 14.94 -7.95 -5.92
N ILE A 46 14.14 -8.78 -6.59
CA ILE A 46 12.70 -8.89 -6.31
C ILE A 46 12.45 -9.46 -4.91
N THR A 47 13.10 -10.57 -4.58
CA THR A 47 12.85 -11.29 -3.31
C THR A 47 13.36 -10.57 -2.07
N THR A 48 14.35 -9.68 -2.22
CA THR A 48 14.91 -8.93 -1.09
C THR A 48 14.26 -7.56 -0.90
N LEU A 49 14.07 -6.82 -2.00
CA LEU A 49 13.66 -5.42 -1.96
C LEU A 49 12.13 -5.28 -1.83
N PHE A 50 11.37 -6.01 -2.64
CA PHE A 50 9.91 -5.83 -2.69
C PHE A 50 9.21 -6.14 -1.37
N PRO A 51 9.56 -7.19 -0.60
CA PRO A 51 8.92 -7.42 0.69
C PRO A 51 9.12 -6.28 1.69
N ARG A 52 10.29 -5.63 1.68
CA ARG A 52 10.59 -4.49 2.57
C ARG A 52 9.78 -3.26 2.20
N ILE A 53 9.67 -3.00 0.90
CA ILE A 53 8.85 -1.91 0.35
C ILE A 53 7.37 -2.16 0.63
N PHE A 54 6.86 -3.35 0.33
CA PHE A 54 5.46 -3.67 0.63
C PHE A 54 5.12 -3.52 2.10
N ARG A 55 6.02 -3.92 3.00
CA ARG A 55 5.86 -3.70 4.45
C ARG A 55 5.87 -2.22 4.82
N LEU A 56 6.74 -1.41 4.21
CA LEU A 56 6.73 0.04 4.42
C LEU A 56 5.41 0.66 3.96
N ALA A 57 4.93 0.30 2.77
CA ALA A 57 3.63 0.71 2.25
C ALA A 57 2.47 0.28 3.17
N SER A 58 2.48 -0.94 3.73
CA SER A 58 1.49 -1.38 4.72
C SER A 58 1.47 -0.47 5.96
N VAL A 59 2.64 -0.14 6.51
CA VAL A 59 2.75 0.72 7.71
C VAL A 59 2.32 2.15 7.40
N LEU A 60 2.78 2.72 6.29
CA LEU A 60 2.41 4.09 5.90
C LEU A 60 0.92 4.20 5.58
N SER A 61 0.35 3.23 4.86
CA SER A 61 -1.07 3.21 4.53
C SER A 61 -1.94 3.05 5.76
N LEU A 62 -1.59 2.15 6.70
CA LEU A 62 -2.31 2.01 7.97
C LEU A 62 -2.28 3.30 8.76
N THR A 63 -1.11 3.94 8.85
CA THR A 63 -0.95 5.20 9.58
C THR A 63 -1.80 6.31 8.94
N ALA A 64 -1.75 6.44 7.61
CA ALA A 64 -2.53 7.43 6.87
C ALA A 64 -4.04 7.21 7.02
N VAL A 65 -4.51 5.98 6.83
CA VAL A 65 -5.94 5.66 6.92
C VAL A 65 -6.46 5.81 8.34
N SER A 66 -5.75 5.28 9.35
CA SER A 66 -6.20 5.39 10.75
C SER A 66 -6.26 6.84 11.23
N THR A 67 -5.22 7.63 10.98
CA THR A 67 -5.22 9.06 11.33
C THR A 67 -6.27 9.84 10.53
N GLY A 68 -6.46 9.52 9.24
CA GLY A 68 -7.49 10.13 8.40
C GLY A 68 -8.90 9.84 8.87
N LEU A 69 -9.18 8.61 9.32
CA LEU A 69 -10.47 8.23 9.88
C LEU A 69 -10.75 8.93 11.21
N VAL A 70 -9.73 9.09 12.06
CA VAL A 70 -9.88 9.89 13.30
C VAL A 70 -10.22 11.33 12.96
N LEU A 71 -9.50 11.96 12.02
CA LEU A 71 -9.79 13.33 11.57
C LEU A 71 -11.20 13.46 10.98
N LEU A 72 -11.61 12.48 10.18
CA LEU A 72 -12.95 12.45 9.58
C LEU A 72 -14.03 12.33 10.66
N TYR A 73 -13.85 11.42 11.63
CA TYR A 73 -14.76 11.23 12.75
C TYR A 73 -14.99 12.52 13.53
N PHE A 74 -13.91 13.24 13.88
CA PHE A 74 -14.02 14.53 14.56
C PHE A 74 -14.63 15.62 13.67
N ARG A 75 -14.35 15.61 12.36
CA ARG A 75 -14.93 16.60 11.43
C ARG A 75 -16.44 16.47 11.29
N VAL A 76 -16.97 15.25 11.29
CA VAL A 76 -18.42 14.99 11.16
C VAL A 76 -19.10 14.74 12.51
N ASN A 77 -18.38 14.90 13.62
CA ASN A 77 -18.83 14.61 14.97
C ASN A 77 -19.52 13.23 15.10
N GLY A 78 -18.96 12.21 14.43
CA GLY A 78 -19.49 10.85 14.36
C GLY A 78 -20.66 10.62 13.38
N ASN A 79 -21.27 11.66 12.82
CA ASN A 79 -22.36 11.53 11.84
C ASN A 79 -21.85 11.46 10.39
N PHE A 80 -21.44 10.27 9.96
CA PHE A 80 -20.93 10.04 8.60
C PHE A 80 -21.95 10.30 7.48
N LEU A 81 -23.25 10.35 7.78
CA LEU A 81 -24.28 10.61 6.75
C LEU A 81 -24.15 12.02 6.16
N ILE A 82 -23.63 12.98 6.91
CA ILE A 82 -23.40 14.37 6.44
C ILE A 82 -22.42 14.41 5.26
N LEU A 83 -21.57 13.39 5.10
CA LEU A 83 -20.69 13.29 3.95
C LEU A 83 -21.46 13.11 2.62
N LEU A 84 -22.72 12.67 2.67
CA LEU A 84 -23.51 12.47 1.45
C LEU A 84 -24.21 13.75 0.98
N ASP A 85 -24.24 14.79 1.80
CA ASP A 85 -25.00 16.01 1.54
C ASP A 85 -24.28 16.98 0.59
N SER A 86 -22.95 16.93 0.54
CA SER A 86 -22.15 17.82 -0.31
C SER A 86 -21.15 17.09 -1.21
N LEU A 87 -20.75 17.76 -2.30
CA LEU A 87 -19.75 17.22 -3.24
C LEU A 87 -18.43 16.92 -2.55
N ALA A 88 -18.00 17.79 -1.64
CA ALA A 88 -16.77 17.62 -0.87
C ALA A 88 -16.89 16.47 0.14
N GLY A 89 -18.04 16.30 0.77
CA GLY A 89 -18.31 15.15 1.64
C GLY A 89 -18.24 13.84 0.87
N ARG A 90 -18.86 13.77 -0.31
CA ARG A 90 -18.85 12.58 -1.16
C ARG A 90 -17.44 12.26 -1.63
N ALA A 91 -16.66 13.27 -2.00
CA ALA A 91 -15.26 13.10 -2.33
C ALA A 91 -14.46 12.51 -1.14
N LEU A 92 -14.64 13.05 0.08
CA LEU A 92 -14.00 12.48 1.28
C LEU A 92 -14.43 11.05 1.56
N ALA A 93 -15.72 10.73 1.42
CA ALA A 93 -16.23 9.38 1.60
C ALA A 93 -15.60 8.40 0.59
N ILE A 94 -15.58 8.75 -0.70
CA ILE A 94 -14.95 7.94 -1.76
C ILE A 94 -13.46 7.77 -1.48
N GLY A 95 -12.75 8.85 -1.15
CA GLY A 95 -11.33 8.82 -0.82
C GLY A 95 -11.03 7.93 0.40
N ALA A 96 -11.83 8.02 1.46
CA ALA A 96 -11.70 7.18 2.64
C ALA A 96 -11.97 5.71 2.33
N THR A 97 -13.02 5.40 1.57
CA THR A 97 -13.35 4.02 1.15
C THR A 97 -12.22 3.44 0.30
N LEU A 98 -11.73 4.16 -0.71
CA LEU A 98 -10.61 3.71 -1.54
C LEU A 98 -9.33 3.51 -0.70
N GLY A 99 -9.04 4.42 0.23
CA GLY A 99 -7.90 4.31 1.15
C GLY A 99 -7.98 3.04 2.01
N ILE A 100 -9.13 2.78 2.64
CA ILE A 100 -9.35 1.57 3.44
C ILE A 100 -9.16 0.31 2.59
N LEU A 101 -9.80 0.25 1.41
CA LEU A 101 -9.70 -0.91 0.52
C LEU A 101 -8.26 -1.16 0.07
N LEU A 102 -7.52 -0.10 -0.25
CA LEU A 102 -6.13 -0.21 -0.66
C LEU A 102 -5.22 -0.65 0.50
N THR A 103 -5.46 -0.17 1.72
CA THR A 103 -4.74 -0.63 2.92
C THR A 103 -5.04 -2.11 3.22
N LEU A 104 -6.30 -2.54 3.14
CA LEU A 104 -6.67 -3.96 3.31
C LEU A 104 -6.00 -4.84 2.24
N PHE A 105 -5.96 -4.35 1.00
CA PHE A 105 -5.23 -5.02 -0.08
C PHE A 105 -3.74 -5.18 0.22
N HIS A 106 -3.08 -4.14 0.78
CA HIS A 106 -1.68 -4.23 1.19
C HIS A 106 -1.45 -5.33 2.24
N PHE A 107 -2.28 -5.40 3.29
CA PHE A 107 -2.17 -6.45 4.31
C PHE A 107 -2.39 -7.85 3.74
N PHE A 108 -3.38 -8.01 2.86
CA PHE A 108 -3.64 -9.28 2.20
C PHE A 108 -2.44 -9.72 1.33
N MET A 109 -1.85 -8.78 0.58
CA MET A 109 -0.68 -9.05 -0.26
C MET A 109 0.58 -9.33 0.56
N GLU A 110 0.79 -8.62 1.67
CA GLU A 110 1.91 -8.85 2.59
C GLU A 110 1.86 -10.27 3.15
N ASN A 111 0.70 -10.73 3.63
CA ASN A 111 0.53 -12.10 4.11
C ASN A 111 0.77 -13.13 3.00
N ARG A 112 0.20 -12.91 1.81
CA ARG A 112 0.40 -13.79 0.63
C ARG A 112 1.86 -13.88 0.20
N MET A 113 2.61 -12.77 0.27
CA MET A 113 4.04 -12.77 -0.07
C MET A 113 4.88 -13.41 1.03
N ALA A 114 4.54 -13.22 2.30
CA ALA A 114 5.20 -13.90 3.40
C ALA A 114 5.06 -15.43 3.29
N GLU A 115 3.88 -15.92 2.92
CA GLU A 115 3.62 -17.34 2.65
C GLU A 115 4.41 -17.85 1.43
N LYS A 116 4.39 -17.13 0.31
CA LYS A 116 5.01 -17.58 -0.95
C LYS A 116 6.53 -17.52 -0.98
N ILE A 117 7.14 -16.57 -0.27
CA ILE A 117 8.59 -16.38 -0.27
C ILE A 117 9.26 -17.23 0.82
N GLY A 118 8.48 -17.98 1.62
CA GLY A 118 9.02 -18.88 2.65
C GLY A 118 9.84 -18.13 3.71
N ILE A 119 9.63 -16.81 3.86
CA ILE A 119 10.34 -15.98 4.84
C ILE A 119 9.69 -16.23 6.21
N VAL A 120 9.99 -17.41 6.74
CA VAL A 120 10.02 -17.71 8.16
C VAL A 120 11.18 -16.91 8.76
N ILE A 121 10.98 -15.60 8.96
CA ILE A 121 11.82 -14.80 9.88
C ILE A 121 11.08 -14.58 11.22
N ARG A 122 9.84 -15.06 11.38
CA ARG A 122 9.03 -14.75 12.57
C ARG A 122 8.58 -15.91 13.45
N SER A 123 9.16 -17.09 13.32
CA SER A 123 9.03 -18.11 14.37
C SER A 123 10.29 -18.94 14.32
N GLY A 124 11.02 -19.04 15.43
CA GLY A 124 12.24 -19.84 15.57
C GLY A 124 12.01 -21.35 15.45
N LYS A 125 11.21 -21.79 14.48
CA LYS A 125 11.12 -23.17 14.04
C LYS A 125 11.91 -23.28 12.73
N PRO A 126 12.89 -24.20 12.66
CA PRO A 126 13.61 -24.44 11.44
C PRO A 126 12.62 -24.84 10.35
N ALA A 127 12.74 -24.22 9.18
CA ALA A 127 12.02 -24.61 7.99
C ALA A 127 12.34 -26.09 7.72
N THR A 128 11.38 -26.97 7.97
CA THR A 128 11.44 -28.35 7.51
C THR A 128 11.37 -28.31 6.00
N ASN A 129 12.53 -28.49 5.38
CA ASN A 129 12.74 -28.74 3.97
C ASN A 129 11.75 -29.80 3.48
N THR A 130 10.66 -29.35 2.89
CA THR A 130 9.80 -30.15 2.02
C THR A 130 9.62 -29.30 0.79
N ASN A 131 10.30 -29.71 -0.29
CA ASN A 131 10.12 -29.37 -1.70
C ASN A 131 11.49 -29.19 -2.39
N ALA A 132 12.24 -30.29 -2.45
CA ALA A 132 13.46 -30.42 -3.26
C ALA A 132 13.16 -30.87 -4.71
N ASP A 133 11.90 -30.85 -5.18
CA ASP A 133 11.50 -31.49 -6.44
C ASP A 133 10.83 -30.57 -7.49
N HIS A 134 11.14 -29.26 -7.52
CA HIS A 134 10.58 -28.35 -8.55
C HIS A 134 11.64 -27.60 -9.38
N ASN A 135 12.60 -28.34 -9.95
CA ASN A 135 13.61 -27.81 -10.87
C ASN A 135 13.24 -27.84 -12.37
N ALA A 136 11.96 -28.02 -12.72
CA ALA A 136 11.50 -27.96 -14.14
C ALA A 136 10.38 -26.93 -14.41
N ALA A 137 9.80 -26.31 -13.38
CA ALA A 137 8.68 -25.35 -13.50
C ALA A 137 9.02 -23.93 -12.98
N GLY A 138 10.30 -23.63 -12.74
CA GLY A 138 10.75 -22.35 -12.17
C GLY A 138 10.62 -21.14 -13.11
N GLY A 139 10.52 -21.37 -14.42
CA GLY A 139 10.40 -20.29 -15.43
C GLY A 139 9.03 -19.60 -15.42
N THR A 140 7.95 -20.38 -15.40
CA THR A 140 6.58 -19.85 -15.55
C THR A 140 6.09 -19.09 -14.31
N HIS A 141 6.47 -19.52 -13.11
CA HIS A 141 6.02 -18.88 -11.87
C HIS A 141 6.70 -17.51 -11.61
N LEU A 142 7.96 -17.33 -12.04
CA LEU A 142 8.66 -16.04 -11.92
C LEU A 142 8.17 -15.03 -12.96
N GLU A 143 7.79 -15.50 -14.15
CA GLU A 143 7.26 -14.66 -15.23
C GLU A 143 5.87 -14.10 -14.89
N ASP A 144 5.03 -14.90 -14.25
CA ASP A 144 3.73 -14.47 -13.71
C ASP A 144 3.87 -13.42 -12.60
N ILE A 145 4.84 -13.60 -11.70
CA ILE A 145 5.13 -12.61 -10.64
C ILE A 145 5.58 -11.29 -11.27
N HIS A 146 6.46 -11.34 -12.27
CA HIS A 146 6.96 -10.15 -12.94
C HIS A 146 5.84 -9.35 -13.63
N THR A 147 4.91 -10.05 -14.29
CA THR A 147 3.75 -9.39 -14.93
C THR A 147 2.86 -8.70 -13.89
N ARG A 148 2.56 -9.37 -12.77
CA ARG A 148 1.76 -8.79 -11.67
C ARG A 148 2.47 -7.61 -11.01
N LEU A 149 3.79 -7.68 -10.84
CA LEU A 149 4.61 -6.61 -10.27
C LEU A 149 4.64 -5.34 -11.13
N LYS A 150 4.32 -5.42 -12.42
CA LYS A 150 4.16 -4.24 -13.28
C LYS A 150 2.78 -3.61 -13.18
N ILE A 151 1.74 -4.44 -13.10
CA ILE A 151 0.35 -3.98 -13.19
C ILE A 151 -0.13 -3.43 -11.84
N VAL A 152 0.12 -4.16 -10.75
CA VAL A 152 -0.40 -3.82 -9.42
C VAL A 152 0.05 -2.42 -8.97
N PRO A 153 1.34 -2.04 -9.05
CA PRO A 153 1.77 -0.72 -8.62
C PRO A 153 1.21 0.42 -9.48
N ARG A 154 0.94 0.19 -10.77
CA ARG A 154 0.34 1.19 -11.67
C ARG A 154 -1.12 1.45 -11.32
N ILE A 155 -1.88 0.40 -11.05
CA ILE A 155 -3.26 0.51 -10.56
C ILE A 155 -3.24 1.20 -9.19
N GLY A 156 -2.31 0.79 -8.30
CA GLY A 156 -2.10 1.43 -7.01
C GLY A 156 -1.83 2.93 -7.14
N LEU A 157 -0.98 3.34 -8.08
CA LEU A 157 -0.69 4.76 -8.36
C LEU A 157 -1.94 5.53 -8.80
N LEU A 158 -2.76 4.95 -9.69
CA LEU A 158 -4.02 5.57 -10.10
C LEU A 158 -4.93 5.77 -8.89
N VAL A 159 -5.16 4.71 -8.10
CA VAL A 159 -6.05 4.74 -6.93
C VAL A 159 -5.57 5.76 -5.90
N ILE A 160 -4.29 5.76 -5.53
CA ILE A 160 -3.75 6.70 -4.54
C ILE A 160 -3.78 8.15 -5.04
N THR A 161 -3.59 8.37 -6.35
CA THR A 161 -3.76 9.70 -6.96
C THR A 161 -5.21 10.16 -6.85
N THR A 162 -6.19 9.28 -7.13
CA THR A 162 -7.61 9.58 -6.92
C THR A 162 -7.92 9.93 -5.47
N ILE A 163 -7.36 9.18 -4.50
CA ILE A 163 -7.52 9.49 -3.06
C ILE A 163 -7.01 10.89 -2.75
N PHE A 164 -5.81 11.26 -3.23
CA PHE A 164 -5.25 12.60 -3.04
C PHE A 164 -6.13 13.69 -3.64
N ILE A 165 -6.65 13.49 -4.85
CA ILE A 165 -7.58 14.43 -5.49
C ILE A 165 -8.85 14.59 -4.64
N CYS A 166 -9.42 13.48 -4.16
CA CYS A 166 -10.58 13.48 -3.27
C CYS A 166 -10.31 14.27 -1.98
N MET A 167 -9.15 14.11 -1.37
CA MET A 167 -8.75 14.88 -0.19
C MET A 167 -8.65 16.37 -0.48
N MET A 168 -8.03 16.76 -1.61
CA MET A 168 -7.88 18.16 -2.01
C MET A 168 -9.24 18.84 -2.27
N ILE A 169 -10.21 18.10 -2.80
CA ILE A 169 -11.59 18.57 -2.94
C ILE A 169 -12.25 18.69 -1.56
N GLY A 170 -12.09 17.68 -0.71
CA GLY A 170 -12.68 17.60 0.62
C GLY A 170 -12.24 18.71 1.59
N VAL A 171 -11.02 19.21 1.45
CA VAL A 171 -10.50 20.31 2.28
C VAL A 171 -11.24 21.63 2.03
N ARG A 172 -11.90 21.80 0.88
CA ARG A 172 -12.57 23.06 0.49
C ARG A 172 -13.86 23.38 1.26
N GLY A 173 -14.29 22.52 2.18
CA GLY A 173 -15.47 22.73 3.04
C GLY A 173 -16.53 21.65 2.77
N LEU A 174 -17.26 21.24 3.82
CA LEU A 174 -18.44 20.39 3.68
C LEU A 174 -19.66 21.26 3.41
#